data_AF-A0A957ZGL5-F1
#
_entry.id   AF-A0A957ZGL5-F1
#
_cell.length_a   1.000
_cell.length_b   1.000
_cell.length_c   1.000
_cell.angle_alpha   90.00
_cell.angle_beta   90.00
_cell.angle_gamma   90.00
#
_symmetry.space_group_name_H-M   'P 1'
#
loop_
_entity.id
_entity.type
_entity.pdbx_description
1 polymer ?
#
loop_
_entity_poly.entity_id
_entity_poly.type
_entity_poly.pdbx_seq_one_letter_code
_entity_poly.pdbx_strand_id
1 'polypeptide(L)'
;TYIPDEFVHLVNLQTLSYVKNKLKNVANELGVLTKLTTLDLSNNPQLDDMIPSSFVNLPLASFNFTKTQLCEPVDAPFQSWINAIGTLTRSGHTCNEQVIDFAEGAPGSFFTVVGHNFVADSTVAIAVNGLHLGDMQVNASGDYTFTLSTAEASPGSYTVTTDVGDGAWVSFGLRSEAPLQGQPSTAITFEVPAGIATRPLYLPIVAR
;
A
#
# COMPACT_ATOMS: atom_id res chain seq x y z
N THR A 1 -14.68 -16.81 2.48
CA THR A 1 -14.62 -17.41 1.13
C THR A 1 -13.54 -16.70 0.36
N TYR A 2 -12.88 -17.38 -0.55
CA TYR A 2 -11.80 -16.84 -1.36
C TYR A 2 -12.07 -17.22 -2.82
N ILE A 3 -11.57 -16.43 -3.77
CA ILE A 3 -11.53 -16.83 -5.17
C ILE A 3 -10.35 -17.80 -5.31
N PRO A 4 -10.54 -19.03 -5.77
CA PRO A 4 -9.44 -20.00 -5.88
C PRO A 4 -8.38 -19.56 -6.90
N ASP A 5 -7.11 -19.74 -6.56
CA ASP A 5 -5.98 -19.38 -7.42
C ASP A 5 -6.04 -20.08 -8.77
N GLU A 6 -6.67 -21.26 -8.86
CA GLU A 6 -6.82 -22.02 -10.10
C GLU A 6 -7.66 -21.31 -11.16
N PHE A 7 -8.39 -20.24 -10.81
CA PHE A 7 -9.14 -19.42 -11.76
C PHE A 7 -8.22 -18.80 -12.82
N VAL A 8 -6.93 -18.63 -12.53
CA VAL A 8 -5.90 -18.16 -13.47
C VAL A 8 -5.78 -19.05 -14.71
N HIS A 9 -6.18 -20.32 -14.62
CA HIS A 9 -6.15 -21.26 -15.74
C HIS A 9 -7.37 -21.14 -16.66
N LEU A 10 -8.39 -20.40 -16.25
CA LEU A 10 -9.59 -20.15 -17.05
C LEU A 10 -9.32 -19.02 -18.06
N VAL A 11 -8.32 -19.19 -18.93
CA VAL A 11 -7.83 -18.17 -19.89
C VAL A 11 -8.89 -17.67 -20.90
N ASN A 12 -10.05 -18.34 -20.96
CA ASN A 12 -11.20 -17.95 -21.77
C ASN A 12 -12.36 -17.35 -20.96
N LEU A 13 -12.20 -17.16 -19.65
CA LEU A 13 -13.23 -16.59 -18.79
C LEU A 13 -13.51 -15.14 -19.20
N GLN A 14 -14.77 -14.86 -19.51
CA GLN A 14 -15.25 -13.52 -19.89
C GLN A 14 -16.05 -12.84 -18.79
N THR A 15 -16.72 -13.64 -17.96
CA THR A 15 -17.58 -13.15 -16.89
C THR A 15 -17.27 -13.90 -15.61
N LEU A 16 -17.02 -13.16 -14.54
CA LEU A 16 -16.85 -13.67 -13.19
C LEU A 16 -17.80 -12.92 -12.25
N SER A 17 -18.66 -13.65 -11.55
CA SER A 17 -19.61 -13.08 -10.60
C SER A 17 -19.58 -13.84 -9.29
N TYR A 18 -19.29 -13.13 -8.21
CA TYR A 18 -19.29 -13.60 -6.82
C TYR A 18 -20.23 -12.75 -5.94
N VAL A 19 -21.33 -12.27 -6.51
CA VAL A 19 -22.31 -11.42 -5.82
C VAL A 19 -22.88 -12.10 -4.58
N LYS A 20 -23.03 -11.34 -3.47
CA LYS A 20 -23.67 -11.79 -2.21
C LYS A 20 -22.99 -13.02 -1.58
N ASN A 21 -21.67 -13.03 -1.57
CA ASN A 21 -20.88 -14.05 -0.89
C ASN A 21 -20.23 -13.48 0.39
N LYS A 22 -19.31 -14.25 0.95
CA LYS A 22 -18.47 -13.88 2.09
C LYS A 22 -17.00 -13.84 1.67
N LEU A 23 -16.73 -13.22 0.51
CA LEU A 23 -15.36 -13.03 0.04
C LEU A 23 -14.60 -12.18 1.05
N LYS A 24 -13.32 -12.52 1.26
CA LYS A 24 -12.42 -11.81 2.17
C LYS A 24 -11.23 -11.17 1.46
N ASN A 25 -10.81 -11.71 0.33
CA ASN A 25 -9.79 -11.11 -0.51
C ASN A 25 -10.09 -11.35 -1.99
N VAL A 26 -9.32 -10.69 -2.84
CA VAL A 26 -9.28 -10.89 -4.29
C VAL A 26 -7.82 -11.12 -4.65
N ALA A 27 -7.53 -12.26 -5.28
CA ALA A 27 -6.16 -12.65 -5.61
C ALA A 27 -5.56 -11.75 -6.70
N ASN A 28 -4.28 -11.39 -6.54
CA ASN A 28 -3.54 -10.57 -7.50
C ASN A 28 -3.37 -11.30 -8.85
N GLU A 29 -3.42 -12.61 -8.84
CA GLU A 29 -3.22 -13.46 -10.01
C GLU A 29 -4.39 -13.37 -11.00
N LEU A 30 -5.58 -12.89 -10.59
CA LEU A 30 -6.70 -12.70 -11.51
C LEU A 30 -6.38 -11.74 -12.66
N GLY A 31 -5.39 -10.85 -12.49
CA GLY A 31 -4.93 -9.94 -13.54
C GLY A 31 -4.43 -10.64 -14.83
N VAL A 32 -4.17 -11.96 -14.81
CA VAL A 32 -3.77 -12.73 -16.00
C VAL A 32 -4.95 -13.06 -16.93
N LEU A 33 -6.19 -12.86 -16.48
CA LEU A 33 -7.39 -13.20 -17.25
C LEU A 33 -7.71 -12.15 -18.30
N THR A 34 -6.86 -12.05 -19.32
CA THR A 34 -6.93 -11.01 -20.38
C THR A 34 -8.16 -11.10 -21.31
N LYS A 35 -9.11 -12.00 -21.04
CA LYS A 35 -10.41 -12.07 -21.71
C LYS A 35 -11.59 -11.73 -20.79
N LEU A 36 -11.33 -11.48 -19.51
CA LEU A 36 -12.35 -11.12 -18.54
C LEU A 36 -12.85 -9.70 -18.82
N THR A 37 -14.11 -9.58 -19.22
CA THR A 37 -14.75 -8.30 -19.54
C THR A 37 -15.74 -7.85 -18.49
N THR A 38 -16.25 -8.78 -17.67
CA THR A 38 -17.25 -8.51 -16.65
C THR A 38 -16.85 -9.13 -15.32
N LEU A 39 -16.72 -8.29 -14.28
CA LEU A 39 -16.44 -8.70 -12.92
C LEU A 39 -17.48 -8.11 -11.96
N ASP A 40 -18.16 -8.96 -11.20
CA ASP A 40 -19.07 -8.51 -10.13
C ASP A 40 -18.72 -9.15 -8.79
N LEU A 41 -18.22 -8.33 -7.88
CA LEU A 41 -17.84 -8.66 -6.50
C LEU A 41 -18.79 -8.07 -5.48
N SER A 42 -19.92 -7.51 -5.91
CA SER A 42 -20.79 -6.72 -5.02
C SER A 42 -21.42 -7.54 -3.89
N ASN A 43 -21.77 -6.84 -2.81
CA ASN A 43 -22.37 -7.45 -1.61
C ASN A 43 -21.45 -8.49 -0.94
N ASN A 44 -20.14 -8.23 -0.88
CA ASN A 44 -19.19 -8.98 -0.06
C ASN A 44 -18.63 -8.05 1.03
N PRO A 45 -19.34 -7.90 2.17
CA PRO A 45 -18.99 -6.88 3.18
C PRO A 45 -17.71 -7.18 3.97
N GLN A 46 -17.16 -8.39 3.85
CA GLN A 46 -15.90 -8.79 4.49
C GLN A 46 -14.69 -8.65 3.56
N LEU A 47 -14.91 -8.15 2.34
CA LEU A 47 -13.87 -7.97 1.36
C LEU A 47 -13.31 -6.55 1.55
N ASP A 48 -12.24 -6.45 2.32
CA ASP A 48 -11.69 -5.24 2.95
C ASP A 48 -10.20 -5.03 2.66
N ASP A 49 -9.78 -5.40 1.45
CA ASP A 49 -8.39 -5.31 0.98
C ASP A 49 -8.28 -4.30 -0.17
N MET A 50 -7.05 -4.02 -0.61
CA MET A 50 -6.78 -3.23 -1.80
C MET A 50 -7.17 -3.98 -3.08
N ILE A 51 -7.77 -3.28 -4.05
CA ILE A 51 -7.94 -3.85 -5.39
C ILE A 51 -6.55 -4.14 -5.98
N PRO A 52 -6.25 -5.38 -6.43
CA PRO A 52 -4.91 -5.71 -6.86
C PRO A 52 -4.44 -4.86 -8.04
N SER A 53 -3.20 -4.38 -7.98
CA SER A 53 -2.63 -3.53 -9.03
C SER A 53 -2.52 -4.25 -10.38
N SER A 54 -2.48 -5.58 -10.41
CA SER A 54 -2.50 -6.37 -11.65
C SER A 54 -3.80 -6.23 -12.46
N PHE A 55 -4.88 -5.73 -11.85
CA PHE A 55 -6.19 -5.58 -12.50
C PHE A 55 -6.13 -4.61 -13.67
N VAL A 56 -5.12 -3.72 -13.72
CA VAL A 56 -4.85 -2.84 -14.86
C VAL A 56 -4.66 -3.59 -16.19
N ASN A 57 -4.35 -4.89 -16.13
CA ASN A 57 -4.21 -5.75 -17.31
C ASN A 57 -5.54 -6.35 -17.80
N LEU A 58 -6.63 -6.20 -17.04
CA LEU A 58 -7.94 -6.75 -17.38
C LEU A 58 -8.69 -5.80 -18.33
N PRO A 59 -9.24 -6.30 -19.45
CA PRO A 59 -10.04 -5.50 -20.37
C PRO A 59 -11.50 -5.38 -19.89
N LEU A 60 -11.71 -4.95 -18.64
CA LEU A 60 -13.05 -4.86 -18.06
C LEU A 60 -13.88 -3.80 -18.79
N ALA A 61 -15.04 -4.23 -19.31
CA ALA A 61 -16.11 -3.35 -19.77
C ALA A 61 -17.12 -3.07 -18.65
N SER A 62 -17.23 -3.98 -17.69
CA SER A 62 -18.11 -3.86 -16.52
C SER A 62 -17.42 -4.33 -15.24
N PHE A 63 -17.43 -3.49 -14.20
CA PHE A 63 -16.92 -3.81 -12.89
C PHE A 63 -17.82 -3.27 -11.78
N ASN A 64 -18.30 -4.17 -10.91
CA ASN A 64 -19.12 -3.82 -9.77
C ASN A 64 -18.53 -4.37 -8.47
N PHE A 65 -18.20 -3.49 -7.53
CA PHE A 65 -17.72 -3.85 -6.19
C PHE A 65 -18.46 -3.07 -5.10
N THR A 66 -19.69 -2.66 -5.38
CA THR A 66 -20.56 -2.01 -4.39
C THR A 66 -20.79 -2.89 -3.16
N LYS A 67 -20.94 -2.29 -1.98
CA LYS A 67 -21.13 -3.01 -0.70
C LYS A 67 -20.01 -4.02 -0.40
N THR A 68 -18.79 -3.61 -0.71
CA THR A 68 -17.53 -4.19 -0.22
C THR A 68 -16.81 -3.12 0.60
N GLN A 69 -15.70 -3.46 1.22
CA GLN A 69 -14.76 -2.52 1.84
C GLN A 69 -13.47 -2.42 1.01
N LEU A 70 -13.49 -2.86 -0.25
CA LEU A 70 -12.35 -2.73 -1.15
C LEU A 70 -11.99 -1.27 -1.32
N CYS A 71 -10.71 -0.96 -1.15
CA CYS A 71 -10.15 0.35 -1.43
C CYS A 71 -9.58 0.42 -2.85
N GLU A 72 -9.73 1.58 -3.50
CA GLU A 72 -9.17 1.88 -4.82
C GLU A 72 -7.75 2.44 -4.67
N PRO A 73 -6.72 1.82 -5.30
CA PRO A 73 -5.39 2.41 -5.42
C PRO A 73 -5.43 3.79 -6.06
N VAL A 74 -4.60 4.71 -5.56
CA VAL A 74 -4.56 6.11 -6.04
C VAL A 74 -3.55 6.37 -7.15
N ASP A 75 -2.73 5.38 -7.51
CA ASP A 75 -1.68 5.56 -8.51
C ASP A 75 -2.27 5.85 -9.91
N ALA A 76 -1.57 6.69 -10.66
CA ALA A 76 -2.04 7.17 -11.96
C ALA A 76 -2.37 6.04 -12.96
N PRO A 77 -1.56 4.96 -13.09
CA PRO A 77 -1.92 3.81 -13.92
C PRO A 77 -3.26 3.18 -13.53
N PHE A 78 -3.48 2.89 -12.25
CA PHE A 78 -4.72 2.30 -11.78
C PHE A 78 -5.92 3.23 -12.02
N GLN A 79 -5.78 4.51 -11.66
CA GLN A 79 -6.84 5.51 -11.84
C GLN A 79 -7.18 5.71 -13.32
N SER A 80 -6.20 5.63 -14.23
CA SER A 80 -6.45 5.68 -15.67
C SER A 80 -7.23 4.46 -16.17
N TRP A 81 -6.87 3.27 -15.68
CA TRP A 81 -7.54 2.02 -16.04
C TRP A 81 -8.99 1.97 -15.51
N ILE A 82 -9.20 2.21 -14.21
CA ILE A 82 -10.52 2.05 -13.60
C ILE A 82 -11.53 3.05 -14.19
N ASN A 83 -11.09 4.29 -14.48
CA ASN A 83 -11.95 5.31 -15.08
C ASN A 83 -12.26 5.06 -16.57
N ALA A 84 -11.55 4.14 -17.24
CA ALA A 84 -11.85 3.73 -18.60
C ALA A 84 -12.95 2.65 -18.69
N ILE A 85 -13.36 2.05 -17.56
CA ILE A 85 -14.38 1.00 -17.53
C ILE A 85 -15.76 1.61 -17.81
N GLY A 86 -16.44 1.12 -18.85
CA GLY A 86 -17.71 1.69 -19.32
C GLY A 86 -18.87 1.58 -18.33
N THR A 87 -19.02 0.44 -17.66
CA THR A 87 -20.03 0.23 -16.60
C THR A 87 -19.34 -0.02 -15.27
N LEU A 88 -19.27 1.01 -14.41
CA LEU A 88 -18.52 0.93 -13.16
C LEU A 88 -19.36 1.37 -11.96
N THR A 89 -19.44 0.51 -10.95
CA THR A 89 -20.11 0.81 -9.67
C THR A 89 -19.20 0.50 -8.48
N ARG A 90 -18.93 1.52 -7.67
CA ARG A 90 -17.86 1.55 -6.66
C ARG A 90 -18.38 1.40 -5.23
N SER A 91 -17.52 0.96 -4.32
CA SER A 91 -17.72 1.08 -2.86
C SER A 91 -17.46 2.50 -2.35
N GLY A 92 -16.56 3.24 -3.00
CA GLY A 92 -16.20 4.62 -2.65
C GLY A 92 -15.10 4.72 -1.58
N HIS A 93 -14.31 3.66 -1.38
CA HIS A 93 -13.14 3.68 -0.50
C HIS A 93 -11.87 3.90 -1.33
N THR A 94 -10.98 4.77 -0.84
CA THR A 94 -9.67 5.05 -1.44
C THR A 94 -8.61 4.47 -0.52
N CYS A 95 -7.58 3.81 -1.07
CA CYS A 95 -6.55 3.22 -0.23
C CYS A 95 -5.68 4.28 0.45
N ASN A 96 -5.21 3.98 1.65
CA ASN A 96 -4.21 4.80 2.34
C ASN A 96 -2.94 4.92 1.49
N GLU A 97 -2.37 6.12 1.41
CA GLU A 97 -1.12 6.38 0.70
C GLU A 97 -0.09 6.93 1.67
N GLN A 98 1.15 6.44 1.55
CA GLN A 98 2.29 6.98 2.27
C GLN A 98 3.42 7.30 1.29
N VAL A 99 4.05 8.45 1.49
CA VAL A 99 5.17 8.91 0.66
C VAL A 99 6.31 9.37 1.56
N ILE A 100 7.54 9.07 1.16
CA ILE A 100 8.77 9.58 1.76
C ILE A 100 9.53 10.42 0.72
N ASP A 101 10.07 11.54 1.15
CA ASP A 101 10.72 12.53 0.27
C ASP A 101 12.03 12.03 -0.37
N PHE A 102 12.78 11.16 0.32
CA PHE A 102 14.01 10.57 -0.19
C PHE A 102 14.04 9.05 0.03
N ALA A 103 14.45 8.31 -1.00
CA ALA A 103 14.64 6.86 -0.90
C ALA A 103 15.97 6.46 -0.23
N GLU A 104 16.95 7.36 -0.14
CA GLU A 104 18.27 7.07 0.43
C GLU A 104 18.97 8.33 0.98
N GLY A 105 19.72 8.18 2.07
CA GLY A 105 20.62 9.21 2.64
C GLY A 105 21.71 8.62 3.53
N ALA A 106 22.58 9.45 4.10
CA ALA A 106 23.54 9.00 5.14
C ALA A 106 22.93 9.04 6.55
N PRO A 107 23.45 8.23 7.52
CA PRO A 107 23.15 8.44 8.94
C PRO A 107 23.30 9.91 9.35
N GLY A 108 22.34 10.43 10.11
CA GLY A 108 22.21 11.86 10.41
C GLY A 108 21.34 12.66 9.43
N SER A 109 20.77 12.01 8.41
CA SER A 109 19.76 12.61 7.52
C SER A 109 18.41 12.75 8.21
N PHE A 110 17.55 13.58 7.61
CA PHE A 110 16.14 13.73 7.95
C PHE A 110 15.28 13.31 6.76
N PHE A 111 14.20 12.59 7.04
CA PHE A 111 13.24 12.14 6.02
C PHE A 111 11.84 12.59 6.40
N THR A 112 11.14 13.24 5.47
CA THR A 112 9.75 13.66 5.66
C THR A 112 8.82 12.57 5.16
N VAL A 113 7.93 12.10 6.02
CA VAL A 113 6.89 11.12 5.68
C VAL A 113 5.54 11.81 5.69
N VAL A 114 4.79 11.65 4.62
CA VAL A 114 3.42 12.15 4.45
C VAL A 114 2.47 10.97 4.28
N GLY A 115 1.36 10.97 5.00
CA GLY A 115 0.27 10.02 4.81
C GLY A 115 -0.99 10.72 4.34
N HIS A 116 -1.75 10.06 3.46
CA HIS A 116 -3.02 10.53 2.88
C HIS A 116 -4.10 9.44 2.96
N ASN A 117 -5.37 9.87 2.93
CA ASN A 117 -6.57 9.03 2.93
C ASN A 117 -6.78 8.18 4.19
N PHE A 118 -6.12 8.51 5.30
CA PHE A 118 -6.35 7.84 6.58
C PHE A 118 -7.69 8.27 7.18
N VAL A 119 -8.17 7.50 8.17
CA VAL A 119 -9.40 7.84 8.90
C VAL A 119 -9.22 9.21 9.56
N ALA A 120 -10.02 10.19 9.16
CA ALA A 120 -9.95 11.56 9.68
C ALA A 120 -10.17 11.60 11.20
N ASP A 121 -9.48 12.52 11.87
CA ASP A 121 -9.54 12.74 13.33
C ASP A 121 -9.24 11.47 14.15
N SER A 122 -8.44 10.56 13.59
CA SER A 122 -7.99 9.33 14.25
C SER A 122 -6.53 9.45 14.72
N THR A 123 -6.02 8.37 15.31
CA THR A 123 -4.62 8.26 15.73
C THR A 123 -3.95 7.13 14.97
N VAL A 124 -2.71 7.35 14.53
CA VAL A 124 -1.86 6.34 13.91
C VAL A 124 -0.58 6.16 14.74
N ALA A 125 -0.20 4.91 14.98
CA ALA A 125 1.06 4.51 15.58
C ALA A 125 2.13 4.38 14.49
N ILE A 126 3.18 5.18 14.60
CA ILE A 126 4.33 5.15 13.70
C ILE A 126 5.29 4.06 14.17
N ALA A 127 5.66 3.16 13.26
CA ALA A 127 6.69 2.15 13.51
C ALA A 127 7.72 2.11 12.38
N VAL A 128 8.97 1.82 12.75
CA VAL A 128 10.08 1.62 11.81
C VAL A 128 10.70 0.25 12.04
N ASN A 129 10.76 -0.58 10.99
CA ASN A 129 11.20 -1.98 11.07
C ASN A 129 10.49 -2.76 12.19
N GLY A 130 9.21 -2.46 12.42
CA GLY A 130 8.39 -3.06 13.48
C GLY A 130 8.59 -2.48 14.88
N LEU A 131 9.54 -1.57 15.09
CA LEU A 131 9.68 -0.84 16.35
C LEU A 131 8.76 0.37 16.36
N HIS A 132 7.83 0.42 17.32
CA HIS A 132 6.98 1.58 17.56
C HIS A 132 7.80 2.78 18.06
N LEU A 133 7.69 3.92 17.36
CA LEU A 133 8.38 5.16 17.71
C LEU A 133 7.48 6.17 18.43
N GLY A 134 6.16 6.09 18.21
CA GLY A 134 5.17 6.93 18.88
C GLY A 134 3.89 7.05 18.06
N ASP A 135 2.95 7.84 18.58
CA ASP A 135 1.62 8.04 17.98
C ASP A 135 1.47 9.45 17.41
N MET A 136 0.64 9.58 16.37
CA MET A 136 0.35 10.84 15.69
C MET A 136 -1.14 10.99 15.40
N GLN A 137 -1.66 12.22 15.49
CA GLN A 137 -3.02 12.54 15.07
C GLN A 137 -3.11 12.69 13.55
N VAL A 138 -4.13 12.06 12.96
CA VAL A 138 -4.56 12.30 11.59
C VAL A 138 -5.48 13.52 11.60
N ASN A 139 -5.25 14.47 10.70
CA ASN A 139 -6.08 15.67 10.63
C ASN A 139 -7.49 15.37 10.07
N ALA A 140 -8.36 16.38 10.07
CA ALA A 140 -9.72 16.27 9.57
C ALA A 140 -9.82 15.94 8.05
N SER A 141 -8.74 16.10 7.29
CA SER A 141 -8.66 15.72 5.88
C SER A 141 -8.20 14.27 5.66
N GLY A 142 -7.79 13.56 6.72
CA GLY A 142 -7.19 12.23 6.58
C GLY A 142 -5.68 12.24 6.32
N ASP A 143 -5.01 13.38 6.55
CA ASP A 143 -3.57 13.54 6.31
C ASP A 143 -2.76 13.65 7.60
N TYR A 144 -1.49 13.26 7.53
CA TYR A 144 -0.48 13.56 8.55
C TYR A 144 0.90 13.77 7.91
N THR A 145 1.80 14.43 8.64
CA THR A 145 3.21 14.59 8.22
C THR A 145 4.15 14.64 9.41
N PHE A 146 5.23 13.87 9.38
CA PHE A 146 6.28 13.90 10.39
C PHE A 146 7.67 13.78 9.76
N THR A 147 8.70 14.10 10.55
CA THR A 147 10.10 13.93 10.16
C THR A 147 10.72 12.76 10.94
N LEU A 148 11.49 11.92 10.26
CA LEU A 148 12.39 10.94 10.89
C LEU A 148 13.79 11.53 10.99
N SER A 149 14.35 11.54 12.18
CA SER A 149 15.76 11.83 12.42
C SER A 149 16.55 10.52 12.45
N THR A 150 17.67 10.46 11.72
CA THR A 150 18.51 9.26 11.63
C THR A 150 19.87 9.46 12.29
N ALA A 151 19.99 10.40 13.23
CA ALA A 151 21.24 10.71 13.94
C ALA A 151 21.86 9.49 14.63
N GLU A 152 21.02 8.63 15.23
CA GLU A 152 21.45 7.42 15.93
C GLU A 152 21.32 6.15 15.05
N ALA A 153 20.78 6.27 13.84
CA ALA A 153 20.48 5.13 12.99
C ALA A 153 21.74 4.59 12.31
N SER A 154 21.83 3.26 12.16
CA SER A 154 22.96 2.60 11.48
C SER A 154 22.72 2.46 9.97
N PRO A 155 23.76 2.30 9.14
CA PRO A 155 23.56 1.96 7.72
C PRO A 155 22.76 0.67 7.54
N GLY A 156 21.79 0.69 6.62
CA GLY A 156 20.87 -0.42 6.35
C GLY A 156 19.55 0.06 5.74
N SER A 157 18.57 -0.83 5.69
CA SER A 157 17.23 -0.57 5.14
C SER A 157 16.20 -0.40 6.26
N TYR A 158 15.28 0.53 6.04
CA TYR A 158 14.24 0.92 6.99
C TYR A 158 12.89 0.96 6.29
N THR A 159 11.90 0.28 6.85
CA THR A 159 10.51 0.31 6.43
C THR A 159 9.70 1.03 7.49
N VAL A 160 8.99 2.06 7.08
CA VAL A 160 8.06 2.83 7.90
C VAL A 160 6.66 2.27 7.67
N THR A 161 5.96 2.00 8.76
CA THR A 161 4.59 1.46 8.76
C THR A 161 3.72 2.24 9.73
N THR A 162 2.43 2.29 9.47
CA THR A 162 1.42 2.71 10.45
C THR A 162 0.48 1.57 10.80
N ASP A 163 0.03 1.50 12.04
CA ASP A 163 -0.89 0.47 12.57
C ASP A 163 -2.31 0.51 11.97
N VAL A 164 -2.71 1.62 11.34
CA VAL A 164 -4.03 1.78 10.71
C VAL A 164 -3.91 1.71 9.18
N GLY A 165 -4.62 0.77 8.54
CA GLY A 165 -4.90 0.81 7.10
C GLY A 165 -4.69 -0.48 6.31
N ASP A 166 -4.84 -0.35 5.00
CA ASP A 166 -4.71 -1.42 3.98
C ASP A 166 -3.23 -1.82 3.72
N GLY A 167 -2.35 -1.64 4.71
CA GLY A 167 -0.93 -1.97 4.60
C GLY A 167 -0.08 -0.93 3.85
N ALA A 168 -0.39 0.37 3.93
CA ALA A 168 0.48 1.41 3.39
C ALA A 168 1.83 1.45 4.16
N TRP A 169 2.93 1.37 3.43
CA TRP A 169 4.29 1.45 3.94
C TRP A 169 5.20 2.17 2.97
N VAL A 170 6.26 2.77 3.50
CA VAL A 170 7.36 3.34 2.71
C VAL A 170 8.68 2.81 3.20
N SER A 171 9.73 2.94 2.40
CA SER A 171 11.06 2.51 2.82
C SER A 171 12.14 3.48 2.36
N PHE A 172 13.22 3.54 3.13
CA PHE A 172 14.42 4.29 2.80
C PHE A 172 15.68 3.51 3.19
N GLY A 173 16.79 3.84 2.54
CA GLY A 173 18.11 3.29 2.81
C GLY A 173 19.02 4.31 3.50
N LEU A 174 19.86 3.82 4.42
CA LEU A 174 20.99 4.56 4.97
C LEU A 174 22.30 3.96 4.50
N ARG A 175 23.16 4.80 3.89
CA ARG A 175 24.52 4.42 3.47
C ARG A 175 25.54 5.44 3.95
N SER A 176 26.69 4.98 4.42
CA SER A 176 27.72 5.87 4.98
C SER A 176 28.28 6.86 3.95
N GLU A 177 28.25 6.50 2.67
CA GLU A 177 28.76 7.27 1.53
C GLU A 177 27.71 8.15 0.84
N ALA A 178 26.43 8.01 1.19
CA ALA A 178 25.37 8.83 0.63
C ALA A 178 25.44 10.28 1.15
N PRO A 179 24.87 11.26 0.43
CA PRO A 179 24.74 12.60 0.98
C PRO A 179 23.80 12.63 2.18
N LEU A 180 24.01 13.58 3.10
CA LEU A 180 23.01 13.93 4.09
C LEU A 180 21.78 14.52 3.38
N GLN A 181 20.61 14.00 3.71
CA GLN A 181 19.34 14.42 3.14
C GLN A 181 18.50 15.19 4.15
N GLY A 182 17.66 16.07 3.62
CA GLY A 182 16.65 16.79 4.38
C GLY A 182 17.20 17.72 5.45
N GLN A 183 16.28 18.28 6.20
CA GLN A 183 16.46 19.06 7.43
C GLN A 183 15.24 18.80 8.32
N PRO A 184 15.29 19.10 9.62
CA PRO A 184 14.08 19.11 10.45
C PRO A 184 13.05 20.07 9.85
N SER A 185 11.97 19.54 9.26
CA SER A 185 11.00 20.34 8.49
C SER A 185 9.66 20.45 9.20
N THR A 186 9.33 19.52 10.10
CA THR A 186 8.06 19.47 10.82
C THR A 186 8.22 19.63 12.33
N ALA A 187 7.14 20.09 12.99
CA ALA A 187 7.09 20.21 14.44
C ALA A 187 7.18 18.84 15.16
N ILE A 188 6.78 17.76 14.50
CA ILE A 188 6.85 16.40 15.02
C ILE A 188 8.02 15.69 14.37
N THR A 189 8.98 15.26 15.18
CA THR A 189 10.17 14.49 14.76
C THR A 189 10.28 13.24 15.62
N PHE A 190 10.47 12.08 14.98
CA PHE A 190 10.75 10.81 15.65
C PHE A 190 12.20 10.41 15.40
N GLU A 191 12.90 10.03 16.47
CA GLU A 191 14.27 9.51 16.38
C GLU A 191 14.24 8.03 15.97
N VAL A 192 14.99 7.69 14.92
CA VAL A 192 15.21 6.32 14.49
C VAL A 192 16.41 5.75 15.26
N PRO A 193 16.21 4.78 16.16
CA PRO A 193 17.29 4.29 17.01
C PRO A 193 18.25 3.37 16.25
N ALA A 194 19.44 3.16 16.84
CA ALA A 194 20.37 2.15 16.39
C ALA A 194 19.79 0.73 16.54
N GLY A 195 20.38 -0.24 15.82
CA GLY A 195 20.12 -1.66 16.03
C GLY A 195 18.85 -2.22 15.39
N ILE A 196 18.00 -1.39 14.78
CA ILE A 196 16.82 -1.85 14.04
C ILE A 196 17.05 -1.93 12.53
N ALA A 197 18.22 -1.55 12.03
CA ALA A 197 18.55 -1.58 10.61
C ALA A 197 18.44 -3.00 10.05
N THR A 198 17.68 -3.18 8.97
CA THR A 198 17.68 -4.45 8.24
C THR A 198 18.80 -4.43 7.20
N ARG A 199 19.39 -5.60 6.94
CA ARG A 199 20.39 -5.78 5.89
C ARG A 199 19.85 -6.81 4.92
N PRO A 200 19.67 -6.49 3.62
CA PRO A 200 19.28 -7.50 2.66
C PRO A 200 20.37 -8.57 2.61
N LEU A 201 20.04 -9.75 3.10
CA LEU A 201 20.93 -10.89 3.08
C LEU A 201 20.76 -11.55 1.71
N TYR A 202 21.65 -11.22 0.78
CA TYR A 202 21.68 -11.89 -0.52
C TYR A 202 22.18 -13.32 -0.33
N LEU A 203 21.25 -14.26 -0.20
CA LEU A 203 21.56 -15.68 -0.36
C LEU A 203 21.69 -15.94 -1.86
N PRO A 204 22.87 -16.35 -2.37
CA PRO A 204 22.97 -16.79 -3.75
C PRO A 204 22.02 -17.97 -3.94
N ILE A 205 21.20 -17.91 -4.99
CA ILE A 205 20.34 -19.03 -5.39
C ILE A 205 21.28 -20.20 -5.74
N VAL A 206 21.33 -21.21 -4.88
CA VAL A 206 21.95 -22.49 -5.23
C VAL A 206 20.94 -23.26 -6.06
N ALA A 207 20.96 -23.05 -7.38
CA ALA A 207 20.28 -23.94 -8.31
C ALA A 207 21.01 -25.29 -8.28
N ARG A 208 20.32 -26.36 -7.89
CA ARG A 208 20.77 -27.75 -8.04
C ARG A 208 20.21 -28.34 -9.32
#